data_AF-A0AAV3NVH5-F1
#
_entry.id   AF-A0AAV3NVH5-F1
#
_cell.length_a   1.000
_cell.length_b   1.000
_cell.length_c   1.000
_cell.angle_alpha   90.00
_cell.angle_beta   90.00
_cell.angle_gamma   90.00
#
_symmetry.space_group_name_H-M   'P 1'
#
loop_
_entity.id
_entity.type
_entity.pdbx_description
1 polymer ?
#
loop_
_entity_poly.entity_id
_entity_poly.type
_entity_poly.pdbx_seq_one_letter_code
_entity_poly.pdbx_strand_id
1 'polypeptide(L)'
;MKDMDNVLGVVLMEQLAQGNKCDGWKPQALQAAMEHLNSSLGLNLAKENIKNRPGAWKKYHGIVKDIQFENIGFHWDEERKMIIITHAELPAWNAYVKGNPEAKFMKNKEIRNWDDIVMLCGRDRAIGEGVETFDEAADGI
;
A
#
# COMPACT_ATOMS: atom_id res chain seq x y z
N MET A 1 -2.65 9.67 -14.41
CA MET A 1 -2.71 9.02 -13.07
C MET A 1 -1.83 7.77 -12.97
N LYS A 2 -1.56 7.04 -14.07
CA LYS A 2 -0.70 5.84 -14.06
C LYS A 2 0.75 6.14 -13.63
N ASP A 3 1.28 7.31 -13.96
CA ASP A 3 2.65 7.70 -13.58
C ASP A 3 2.74 8.28 -12.16
N MET A 4 1.63 8.84 -11.64
CA MET A 4 1.60 9.49 -10.33
C MET A 4 1.86 8.50 -9.20
N ASP A 5 1.30 7.29 -9.28
CA ASP A 5 1.46 6.27 -8.25
C ASP A 5 2.86 5.68 -8.22
N ASN A 6 3.47 5.49 -9.40
CA ASN A 6 4.85 5.03 -9.53
C ASN A 6 5.81 6.08 -8.95
N VAL A 7 5.67 7.36 -9.35
CA VAL A 7 6.51 8.45 -8.84
C VAL A 7 6.32 8.61 -7.33
N LEU A 8 5.09 8.54 -6.84
CA LEU A 8 4.83 8.59 -5.40
C LEU A 8 5.48 7.40 -4.66
N GLY A 9 5.44 6.20 -5.23
CA GLY A 9 6.07 5.01 -4.67
C GLY A 9 7.56 5.21 -4.45
N VAL A 10 8.26 5.66 -5.49
CA VAL A 10 9.70 5.95 -5.44
C VAL A 10 10.04 6.96 -4.34
N VAL A 11 9.34 8.11 -4.31
CA VAL A 11 9.65 9.15 -3.31
C VAL A 11 9.35 8.67 -1.90
N LEU A 12 8.26 7.93 -1.68
CA LEU A 12 7.96 7.38 -0.36
C LEU A 12 8.96 6.32 0.07
N MET A 13 9.53 5.54 -0.85
CA MET A 13 10.60 4.59 -0.54
C MET A 13 11.88 5.30 -0.08
N GLU A 14 12.25 6.42 -0.71
CA GLU A 14 13.36 7.27 -0.26
C GLU A 14 13.11 7.85 1.13
N GLN A 15 11.89 8.34 1.37
CA GLN A 15 11.49 8.87 2.68
C GLN A 15 11.47 7.79 3.76
N LEU A 16 11.10 6.55 3.43
CA LEU A 16 11.19 5.41 4.33
C LEU A 16 12.65 5.12 4.71
N ALA A 17 13.56 5.13 3.73
CA ALA A 17 14.99 4.92 3.97
C ALA A 17 15.61 6.02 4.86
N GLN A 18 15.07 7.23 4.81
CA GLN A 18 15.46 8.36 5.67
C GLN A 18 14.82 8.31 7.08
N GLY A 19 14.03 7.27 7.41
CA GLY A 19 13.37 7.15 8.71
C GLY A 19 12.18 8.10 8.90
N ASN A 20 11.57 8.56 7.81
CA ASN A 20 10.41 9.46 7.85
C ASN A 20 9.06 8.71 7.91
N LYS A 21 9.10 7.43 8.31
CA LYS A 21 7.93 6.60 8.61
C LYS A 21 8.11 5.91 9.95
N CYS A 22 7.17 6.13 10.88
CA CYS A 22 7.04 5.37 12.13
C CYS A 22 5.67 4.66 12.08
N ASP A 23 4.74 4.92 13.01
CA ASP A 23 3.34 4.46 12.92
C ASP A 23 2.59 5.05 11.70
N GLY A 24 3.14 6.12 11.14
CA GLY A 24 2.67 6.76 9.91
C GLY A 24 3.74 7.63 9.27
N TRP A 25 3.39 8.23 8.13
CA TRP A 25 4.26 9.15 7.41
C TRP A 25 4.40 10.48 8.16
N LYS A 26 5.64 10.89 8.41
CA LYS A 26 5.94 12.20 9.01
C LYS A 26 5.53 13.33 8.04
N PRO A 27 5.19 14.53 8.54
CA PRO A 27 4.83 15.67 7.68
C PRO A 27 5.89 16.02 6.62
N GLN A 28 7.17 15.82 6.93
CA GLN A 28 8.29 16.01 6.01
C GLN A 28 8.20 15.07 4.80
N ALA A 29 7.88 13.79 5.00
CA ALA A 29 7.72 12.85 3.90
C ALA A 29 6.57 13.25 2.97
N LEU A 30 5.45 13.70 3.54
CA LEU A 30 4.29 14.16 2.78
C LEU A 30 4.58 15.46 2.00
N GLN A 31 5.35 16.38 2.59
CA GLN A 31 5.81 17.59 1.90
C GLN A 31 6.72 17.24 0.73
N ALA A 32 7.75 16.43 0.95
CA ALA A 32 8.73 16.04 -0.07
C ALA A 32 8.05 15.32 -1.26
N ALA A 33 7.13 14.38 -0.97
CA ALA A 33 6.36 13.69 -1.99
C ALA A 33 5.47 14.64 -2.81
N MET A 34 4.79 15.58 -2.14
CA MET A 34 3.96 16.58 -2.82
C MET A 34 4.80 17.49 -3.73
N GLU A 35 5.91 18.04 -3.22
CA GLU A 35 6.81 18.90 -3.98
C GLU A 35 7.37 18.18 -5.20
N HIS A 36 7.84 16.95 -5.02
CA HIS A 36 8.39 16.15 -6.09
C HIS A 36 7.33 15.86 -7.17
N LEU A 37 6.12 15.45 -6.79
CA LEU A 37 5.03 15.19 -7.74
C LEU A 37 4.61 16.45 -8.50
N ASN A 38 4.47 17.58 -7.79
CA ASN A 38 4.09 18.84 -8.43
C ASN A 38 5.18 19.31 -9.39
N SER A 39 6.45 19.17 -9.03
CA SER A 39 7.59 19.56 -9.89
C SER A 39 7.77 18.62 -11.09
N SER A 40 7.71 17.30 -10.88
CA SER A 40 7.99 16.30 -11.92
C SER A 40 6.83 16.13 -12.91
N LEU A 41 5.58 16.29 -12.46
CA LEU A 41 4.40 16.04 -13.27
C LEU A 41 3.62 17.32 -13.62
N GLY A 42 4.07 18.49 -13.16
CA GLY A 42 3.39 19.77 -13.38
C GLY A 42 2.01 19.84 -12.71
N LEU A 43 1.81 19.12 -11.61
CA LEU A 43 0.54 19.05 -10.89
C LEU A 43 0.44 20.13 -9.80
N ASN A 44 -0.77 20.33 -9.28
CA ASN A 44 -1.04 21.19 -8.13
C ASN A 44 -1.74 20.39 -7.02
N LEU A 45 -1.05 19.38 -6.50
CA LEU A 45 -1.50 18.52 -5.42
C LEU A 45 -1.28 19.19 -4.06
N ALA A 46 -2.19 18.93 -3.13
CA ALA A 46 -2.02 19.25 -1.71
C ALA A 46 -1.51 18.03 -0.93
N LYS A 47 -0.98 18.27 0.28
CA LYS A 47 -0.53 17.19 1.19
C LYS A 47 -1.61 16.16 1.48
N GLU A 48 -2.87 16.57 1.52
CA GLU A 48 -4.00 15.67 1.76
C GLU A 48 -4.18 14.66 0.61
N ASN A 49 -3.93 15.06 -0.64
CA ASN A 49 -3.93 14.14 -1.78
C ASN A 49 -2.88 13.05 -1.59
N ILE A 50 -1.69 13.43 -1.10
CA ILE A 50 -0.60 12.49 -0.82
C ILE A 50 -0.98 11.57 0.35
N LYS A 51 -1.45 12.12 1.47
CA LYS A 51 -1.80 11.35 2.67
C LYS A 51 -2.86 10.27 2.40
N ASN A 52 -3.86 10.59 1.58
CA ASN A 52 -4.94 9.65 1.25
C ASN A 52 -4.47 8.47 0.39
N ARG A 53 -3.39 8.63 -0.37
CA ARG A 53 -2.96 7.63 -1.37
C ARG A 53 -2.33 6.38 -0.76
N PRO A 54 -1.35 6.44 0.17
CA PRO A 54 -0.87 5.28 0.91
C PRO A 54 -1.96 4.57 1.71
N GLY A 55 -2.97 5.30 2.20
CA GLY A 55 -4.14 4.71 2.85
C GLY A 55 -4.93 3.80 1.89
N ALA A 56 -5.12 4.23 0.64
CA ALA A 56 -5.72 3.38 -0.39
C ALA A 56 -4.84 2.18 -0.75
N TRP A 57 -3.52 2.36 -0.84
CA TRP A 57 -2.59 1.27 -1.10
C TRP A 57 -2.59 0.19 0.00
N LYS A 58 -2.71 0.57 1.27
CA LYS A 58 -2.89 -0.39 2.37
C LYS A 58 -4.15 -1.26 2.18
N LYS A 59 -5.26 -0.65 1.74
CA LYS A 59 -6.50 -1.38 1.44
C LYS A 59 -6.34 -2.31 0.24
N TYR A 60 -5.69 -1.85 -0.84
CA TYR A 60 -5.39 -2.69 -2.00
C TYR A 60 -4.51 -3.89 -1.62
N HIS A 61 -3.49 -3.64 -0.79
CA HIS A 61 -2.64 -4.69 -0.24
C HIS A 61 -3.45 -5.75 0.51
N GLY A 62 -4.35 -5.32 1.41
CA GLY A 62 -5.25 -6.22 2.14
C GLY A 62 -6.14 -7.05 1.22
N ILE A 63 -6.82 -6.42 0.25
CA ILE A 63 -7.71 -7.12 -0.69
C ILE A 63 -6.97 -8.22 -1.47
N VAL A 64 -5.78 -7.93 -2.00
CA VAL A 64 -5.02 -8.95 -2.75
C VAL A 64 -4.52 -10.05 -1.83
N LYS A 65 -4.10 -9.72 -0.59
CA LYS A 65 -3.75 -10.74 0.41
C LYS A 65 -4.95 -11.66 0.68
N ASP A 66 -6.14 -11.13 0.87
CA ASP A 66 -7.34 -11.95 1.09
C ASP A 66 -7.63 -12.85 -0.12
N ILE A 67 -7.46 -12.31 -1.34
CA ILE A 67 -7.59 -13.09 -2.59
C ILE A 67 -6.57 -14.23 -2.67
N GLN A 68 -5.31 -13.96 -2.32
CA GLN A 68 -4.23 -14.93 -2.43
C GLN A 68 -4.26 -16.00 -1.32
N PHE A 69 -4.69 -15.65 -0.12
CA PHE A 69 -4.48 -16.49 1.07
C PHE A 69 -5.78 -16.95 1.76
N GLU A 70 -6.90 -16.22 1.63
CA GLU A 70 -8.16 -16.53 2.34
C GLU A 70 -9.17 -17.29 1.47
N ASN A 71 -8.74 -17.77 0.29
CA ASN A 71 -9.54 -18.58 -0.64
C ASN A 71 -10.93 -17.99 -0.97
N ILE A 72 -11.01 -16.67 -1.16
CA ILE A 72 -12.29 -15.98 -1.40
C ILE A 72 -12.85 -16.16 -2.83
N GLY A 73 -12.23 -17.01 -3.65
CA GLY A 73 -12.76 -17.43 -4.95
C GLY A 73 -12.44 -16.51 -6.13
N PHE A 74 -11.43 -15.64 -6.03
CA PHE A 74 -10.92 -14.85 -7.14
C PHE A 74 -9.45 -15.15 -7.40
N HIS A 75 -8.97 -14.82 -8.60
CA HIS A 75 -7.59 -15.06 -8.98
C HIS A 75 -6.79 -13.75 -9.08
N TRP A 76 -5.63 -13.74 -8.42
CA TRP A 76 -4.60 -12.73 -8.60
C TRP A 76 -3.55 -13.23 -9.60
N ASP A 77 -3.36 -12.46 -10.67
CA ASP A 77 -2.32 -12.66 -11.67
C ASP A 77 -1.05 -11.91 -11.23
N GLU A 78 -0.05 -12.66 -10.78
CA GLU A 78 1.21 -12.15 -10.24
C GLU A 78 2.11 -11.54 -11.33
N GLU A 79 1.98 -11.96 -12.58
CA GLU A 79 2.76 -11.42 -13.70
C GLU A 79 2.20 -10.05 -14.12
N ARG A 80 0.87 -9.96 -14.23
CA ARG A 80 0.17 -8.73 -14.62
C ARG A 80 -0.18 -7.81 -13.46
N LYS A 81 0.13 -8.22 -12.23
CA LYS A 81 -0.22 -7.51 -10.99
C LYS A 81 -1.69 -7.06 -10.99
N MET A 82 -2.62 -7.98 -11.23
CA MET A 82 -4.04 -7.64 -11.30
C MET A 82 -4.97 -8.79 -10.88
N ILE A 83 -6.18 -8.42 -10.47
CA ILE A 83 -7.24 -9.39 -10.19
C ILE A 83 -7.97 -9.67 -11.51
N ILE A 84 -7.95 -10.94 -11.94
CA ILE A 84 -8.67 -11.40 -13.13
C ILE A 84 -10.08 -11.78 -12.74
N ILE A 85 -11.06 -11.12 -13.36
CA ILE A 85 -12.48 -11.41 -13.20
C ILE A 85 -13.04 -11.73 -14.58
N THR A 86 -13.41 -12.99 -14.76
CA THR A 86 -14.09 -13.50 -15.95
C THR A 86 -15.56 -13.05 -16.00
N HIS A 87 -16.22 -13.29 -17.13
CA HIS A 87 -17.65 -13.01 -17.26
C HIS A 87 -18.49 -13.85 -16.29
N ALA A 88 -18.10 -15.11 -16.05
CA ALA A 88 -18.79 -16.01 -15.13
C ALA A 88 -18.66 -15.59 -13.66
N GLU A 89 -17.52 -15.01 -13.27
CA GLU A 89 -17.26 -14.54 -11.90
C GLU A 89 -17.84 -13.16 -11.61
N LEU A 90 -18.23 -12.39 -12.65
CA LEU A 90 -18.71 -11.02 -12.51
C LEU A 90 -19.85 -10.85 -11.50
N PRO A 91 -20.86 -11.75 -11.41
CA PRO A 91 -21.89 -11.67 -10.38
C PRO A 91 -21.33 -11.80 -8.95
N ALA A 92 -20.43 -12.75 -8.72
CA ALA A 92 -19.78 -12.96 -7.43
C ALA A 92 -18.87 -11.78 -7.06
N TRP A 93 -18.11 -11.26 -8.02
CA TRP A 93 -17.31 -10.06 -7.85
C TRP A 93 -18.15 -8.83 -7.47
N ASN A 94 -19.28 -8.62 -8.14
CA ASN A 94 -20.18 -7.51 -7.81
C ASN A 94 -20.78 -7.65 -6.40
N ALA A 95 -21.01 -8.88 -5.93
CA ALA A 95 -21.43 -9.13 -4.55
C ALA A 95 -20.29 -8.82 -3.56
N TYR A 96 -19.07 -9.27 -3.84
CA TYR A 96 -17.88 -8.98 -3.04
C TYR A 96 -17.61 -7.47 -2.90
N VAL A 97 -17.74 -6.71 -4.00
CA VAL A 97 -17.56 -5.25 -4.03
C VAL A 97 -18.57 -4.51 -3.14
N LYS A 98 -19.76 -5.07 -2.86
CA LYS A 98 -20.71 -4.45 -1.92
C LYS A 98 -20.16 -4.40 -0.49
N GLY A 99 -19.41 -5.42 -0.09
CA GLY A 99 -18.70 -5.46 1.20
C GLY A 99 -17.32 -4.78 1.16
N ASN A 100 -16.73 -4.66 -0.04
CA ASN A 100 -15.40 -4.11 -0.27
C ASN A 100 -15.41 -3.07 -1.41
N PRO A 101 -15.98 -1.87 -1.20
CA PRO A 101 -16.15 -0.87 -2.26
C PRO A 101 -14.86 -0.48 -2.97
N GLU A 102 -13.73 -0.50 -2.26
CA GLU A 102 -12.40 -0.17 -2.78
C GLU A 102 -11.91 -1.16 -3.84
N ALA A 103 -12.35 -2.42 -3.78
CA ALA A 103 -12.00 -3.44 -4.75
C ALA A 103 -12.52 -3.12 -6.16
N LYS A 104 -13.60 -2.31 -6.27
CA LYS A 104 -14.25 -1.96 -7.54
C LYS A 104 -13.25 -1.50 -8.61
N PHE A 105 -12.23 -0.75 -8.21
CA PHE A 105 -11.26 -0.15 -9.14
C PHE A 105 -10.12 -1.11 -9.54
N MET A 106 -10.04 -2.30 -8.93
CA MET A 106 -8.96 -3.27 -9.12
C MET A 106 -9.33 -4.37 -10.15
N LYS A 107 -10.61 -4.50 -10.49
CA LYS A 107 -11.09 -5.48 -11.47
C LYS A 107 -10.39 -5.32 -12.81
N ASN A 108 -9.68 -6.36 -13.27
CA ASN A 108 -9.02 -6.41 -14.59
C ASN A 108 -8.15 -5.17 -14.86
N LYS A 109 -7.51 -4.65 -13.80
CA LYS A 109 -6.68 -3.45 -13.86
C LYS A 109 -5.32 -3.73 -13.24
N GLU A 110 -4.30 -3.58 -14.07
CA GLU A 110 -2.88 -3.63 -13.68
C GLU A 110 -2.57 -2.59 -12.58
N ILE A 111 -1.95 -3.05 -11.50
CA ILE A 111 -1.41 -2.23 -10.42
C ILE A 111 0.12 -2.17 -10.60
N ARG A 112 0.59 -1.18 -11.36
CA ARG A 112 1.99 -1.10 -11.79
C ARG A 112 3.00 -0.88 -10.66
N ASN A 113 2.61 -0.13 -9.65
CA ASN A 113 3.42 0.10 -8.46
C ASN A 113 3.18 -0.96 -7.38
N TRP A 114 2.72 -2.16 -7.73
CA TRP A 114 2.39 -3.20 -6.76
C TRP A 114 3.55 -3.53 -5.83
N ASP A 115 4.77 -3.64 -6.37
CA ASP A 115 5.95 -3.99 -5.57
C ASP A 115 6.27 -2.89 -4.55
N ASP A 116 6.11 -1.61 -4.92
CA ASP A 116 6.22 -0.48 -3.99
C ASP A 116 5.14 -0.56 -2.90
N ILE A 117 3.91 -0.92 -3.27
CA ILE A 117 2.82 -1.11 -2.31
C ILE A 117 3.17 -2.21 -1.30
N VAL A 118 3.66 -3.36 -1.76
CA VAL A 118 4.09 -4.47 -0.89
C VAL A 118 5.22 -4.01 0.05
N MET A 119 6.22 -3.29 -0.45
CA MET A 119 7.33 -2.81 0.37
C MET A 119 6.90 -1.77 1.40
N LEU A 120 6.06 -0.82 0.99
CA LEU A 120 5.61 0.30 1.83
C LEU A 120 4.52 -0.10 2.82
N CYS A 121 3.67 -1.07 2.48
CA CYS A 121 2.48 -1.43 3.28
C CYS A 121 2.58 -2.83 3.91
N GLY A 122 3.41 -3.73 3.37
CA GLY A 122 3.57 -5.09 3.88
C GLY A 122 4.27 -5.17 5.24
N ARG A 123 5.17 -4.22 5.54
CA ARG A 123 5.90 -4.18 6.83
C ARG A 123 5.04 -3.73 8.01
N ASP A 124 3.96 -2.98 7.76
CA ASP A 124 3.12 -2.42 8.84
C ASP A 124 2.35 -3.52 9.61
N ARG A 125 2.31 -4.76 9.11
CA ARG A 125 1.72 -5.91 9.81
C ARG A 125 2.74 -6.74 10.61
N ALA A 126 4.04 -6.47 10.50
CA ALA A 126 5.09 -7.15 11.26
C ALA A 126 5.52 -6.38 12.53
N ILE A 127 5.12 -5.12 12.69
CA ILE A 127 5.40 -4.30 13.89
C ILE A 127 4.28 -4.50 14.92
N GLY A 128 3.98 -5.75 15.21
CA GLY A 128 2.94 -6.16 16.15
C GLY A 128 3.31 -7.50 16.74
N GLU A 129 4.51 -7.61 17.29
CA GLU A 129 4.91 -8.49 18.40
C GLU A 129 6.43 -8.42 18.60
N GLY A 130 6.86 -8.20 19.85
CA GLY A 130 8.25 -8.45 20.25
C GLY A 130 9.12 -7.22 20.52
N VAL A 131 8.79 -6.45 21.56
CA VAL A 131 9.83 -5.82 22.40
C VAL A 131 9.41 -5.98 23.85
N GLU A 132 9.66 -7.17 24.42
CA GLU A 132 9.97 -7.27 25.84
C GLU A 132 11.48 -7.23 25.96
N THR A 133 12.04 -6.03 26.06
CA THR A 133 13.34 -5.84 26.69
C THR A 133 13.08 -5.77 28.19
N PHE A 134 13.47 -6.80 28.92
CA PHE A 134 13.85 -6.61 30.31
C PHE A 134 15.36 -6.81 30.41
N ASP A 135 16.01 -5.71 30.75
CA ASP A 135 17.43 -5.54 30.95
C ASP A 135 18.04 -6.61 31.85
N GLU A 136 19.20 -7.07 31.40
CA GLU A 136 20.19 -7.79 32.18
C GLU A 136 20.77 -6.83 33.23
N ALA A 137 20.46 -7.05 34.51
CA ALA A 137 21.13 -6.37 35.62
C ALA A 137 22.05 -7.36 36.33
N ALA A 138 23.36 -7.17 36.13
CA ALA A 138 24.42 -7.80 36.89
C ALA A 138 24.51 -7.22 38.31
N ASP A 139 24.64 -8.11 39.28
CA ASP A 139 25.27 -7.92 40.59
C ASP A 139 25.68 -9.35 41.01
N GLY A 140 26.90 -9.73 41.36
CA GLY A 140 28.04 -9.01 41.91
C GLY A 140 28.66 -9.94 42.95
N ILE A 141 29.78 -10.58 42.58
CA ILE A 141 30.73 -11.40 43.39
C ILE A 141 30.20 -12.72 43.98
#